data_AF-A0A820K285-F1
#
_entry.id   AF-A0A820K285-F1
#
_cell.length_a   1.000
_cell.length_b   1.000
_cell.length_c   1.000
_cell.angle_alpha   90.00
_cell.angle_beta   90.00
_cell.angle_gamma   90.00
#
_symmetry.space_group_name_H-M   'P 1'
#
loop_
_entity.id
_entity.type
_entity.pdbx_description
1 polymer ?
#
loop_
_entity_poly.entity_id
_entity_poly.type
_entity_poly.pdbx_seq_one_letter_code
_entity_poly.pdbx_strand_id
1 'polypeptide(L)'
;DSKVQGNISLDYDVTGGYGPEAVKLTLEPGLKYLYVVHRYSRDGLLTKSNATVTFNNGHMASTSTTPYQIVQIPVVNNPNANFWIVCEIDGTTKKITMFENEFETHNNYASNQVGAKYFNR
;
A
#
# COMPACT_ATOMS: atom_id res chain seq x y z
N ASP A 1 3.43 -13.37 15.74
CA ASP A 1 3.40 -14.12 14.47
C ASP A 1 2.27 -13.67 13.56
N SER A 2 2.53 -12.74 12.66
CA SER A 2 1.64 -12.48 11.52
C SER A 2 2.16 -13.29 10.34
N LYS A 3 1.54 -14.46 10.08
CA LYS A 3 1.81 -15.24 8.87
C LYS A 3 1.40 -14.40 7.66
N VAL A 4 2.35 -14.09 6.79
CA VAL A 4 2.04 -13.64 5.43
C VAL A 4 1.54 -14.86 4.67
N GLN A 5 0.22 -15.02 4.57
CA GLN A 5 -0.39 -15.94 3.62
C GLN A 5 -0.68 -15.15 2.33
N GLY A 6 -0.26 -15.68 1.19
CA GLY A 6 -0.47 -15.07 -0.13
C GLY A 6 0.81 -14.96 -0.96
N ASN A 7 0.67 -15.08 -2.28
CA ASN A 7 1.78 -14.90 -3.23
C ASN A 7 1.95 -13.41 -3.60
N ILE A 8 3.05 -12.81 -3.10
CA ILE A 8 3.44 -11.42 -3.36
C ILE A 8 4.77 -11.42 -4.10
N SER A 9 4.87 -10.69 -5.21
CA SER A 9 6.15 -10.45 -5.89
C SER A 9 6.36 -8.96 -6.14
N LEU A 10 7.61 -8.52 -6.00
CA LEU A 10 8.06 -7.21 -6.47
C LEU A 10 8.48 -7.36 -7.93
N ASP A 11 7.88 -6.59 -8.84
CA ASP A 11 8.12 -6.75 -10.29
C ASP A 11 9.36 -5.96 -10.74
N TYR A 12 9.61 -4.81 -10.10
CA TYR A 12 10.71 -3.93 -10.48
C TYR A 12 11.18 -3.11 -9.27
N ASP A 13 12.40 -3.40 -8.81
CA ASP A 13 13.10 -2.67 -7.75
C ASP A 13 14.22 -1.84 -8.37
N VAL A 14 13.95 -0.57 -8.66
CA VAL A 14 15.00 0.38 -9.04
C VAL A 14 15.56 0.96 -7.76
N THR A 15 16.70 0.42 -7.33
CA THR A 15 17.39 0.85 -6.11
C THR A 15 17.95 2.28 -6.16
N GLY A 16 17.81 2.97 -7.30
CA GLY A 16 18.11 4.39 -7.47
C GLY A 16 16.88 5.32 -7.35
N GLY A 17 15.68 4.77 -7.18
CA GLY A 17 14.41 5.51 -7.09
C GLY A 17 13.84 5.57 -5.67
N TYR A 18 12.77 6.37 -5.48
CA TYR A 18 12.15 6.65 -4.17
C TYR A 18 11.20 5.55 -3.65
N GLY A 19 11.38 4.28 -4.06
CA GLY A 19 10.59 3.14 -3.61
C GLY A 19 10.37 2.07 -4.69
N PRO A 20 9.73 0.94 -4.34
CA PRO A 20 9.38 -0.10 -5.31
C PRO A 20 8.38 0.47 -6.34
N GLU A 21 8.69 0.30 -7.62
CA GLU A 21 7.94 0.96 -8.71
C GLU A 21 6.66 0.19 -9.08
N ALA A 22 6.61 -1.12 -8.77
CA ALA A 22 5.43 -1.96 -8.95
C ALA A 22 5.39 -3.14 -7.97
N VAL A 23 4.21 -3.39 -7.38
CA VAL A 23 3.90 -4.57 -6.56
C VAL A 23 2.85 -5.41 -7.26
N LYS A 24 3.11 -6.71 -7.44
CA LYS A 24 2.16 -7.66 -8.00
C LYS A 24 1.62 -8.56 -6.91
N LEU A 25 0.30 -8.63 -6.82
CA LEU A 25 -0.41 -9.40 -5.81
C LEU A 25 -1.34 -10.42 -6.49
N THR A 26 -1.23 -11.69 -6.12
CA THR A 26 -2.24 -12.70 -6.47
C THR A 26 -3.23 -12.81 -5.32
N LEU A 27 -4.48 -12.44 -5.58
CA LEU A 27 -5.55 -12.50 -4.59
C LEU A 27 -6.06 -13.94 -4.45
N GLU A 28 -6.08 -14.43 -3.20
CA GLU A 28 -6.57 -15.76 -2.86
C GLU A 28 -7.89 -15.65 -2.06
N PRO A 29 -8.91 -16.45 -2.39
CA PRO A 29 -10.16 -16.48 -1.62
C PRO A 29 -9.92 -16.81 -0.14
N GLY A 30 -10.63 -16.11 0.74
CA GLY A 30 -10.48 -16.23 2.19
C GLY A 30 -9.38 -15.35 2.82
N LEU A 31 -8.55 -14.69 2.01
CA LEU A 31 -7.53 -13.75 2.50
C LEU A 31 -7.99 -12.29 2.41
N LYS A 32 -7.50 -11.48 3.34
CA LYS A 32 -7.60 -10.01 3.31
C LYS A 32 -6.20 -9.43 3.19
N TYR A 33 -6.07 -8.37 2.41
CA TYR A 33 -4.81 -7.68 2.19
C TYR A 33 -4.94 -6.21 2.58
N LEU A 34 -3.86 -5.63 3.09
CA LEU A 34 -3.77 -4.23 3.46
C LEU A 34 -2.60 -3.64 2.69
N TYR A 35 -2.87 -2.62 1.87
CA TYR A 35 -1.81 -1.90 1.15
C TYR A 35 -1.44 -0.64 1.94
N VAL A 36 -0.16 -0.52 2.27
CA VAL A 36 0.39 0.55 3.10
C VAL A 36 1.63 1.13 2.44
N VAL A 37 1.70 2.46 2.37
CA VAL A 37 2.92 3.18 1.98
C VAL A 37 3.67 3.57 3.25
N HIS A 38 4.92 3.13 3.37
CA HIS A 38 5.79 3.42 4.52
C HIS A 38 6.90 4.39 4.12
N ARG A 39 7.03 5.49 4.86
CA ARG A 39 8.14 6.45 4.73
C ARG A 39 9.39 5.91 5.43
N TYR A 40 10.26 5.24 4.68
CA TYR A 40 11.55 4.80 5.23
C TYR A 40 12.55 5.96 5.42
N SER A 41 12.46 7.02 4.61
CA SER A 41 13.32 8.19 4.76
C SER A 41 13.05 8.89 6.10
N ARG A 42 14.12 9.38 6.74
CA ARG A 42 14.00 10.24 7.92
C ARG A 42 13.75 11.70 7.56
N ASP A 43 14.00 12.06 6.29
CA ASP A 43 13.87 13.40 5.76
C ASP A 43 12.59 13.56 4.92
N GLY A 44 11.99 14.76 5.00
CA GLY A 44 10.78 15.15 4.27
C GLY A 44 9.48 14.55 4.84
N LEU A 45 8.36 15.27 4.81
CA LEU A 45 7.09 14.76 5.34
C LEU A 45 6.42 13.80 4.35
N LEU A 46 5.92 12.66 4.84
CA LEU A 46 5.18 11.69 3.99
C LEU A 46 4.04 12.39 3.23
N THR A 47 3.27 13.22 3.93
CA THR A 47 2.12 13.95 3.38
C THR A 47 2.49 15.09 2.42
N LYS A 48 3.79 15.36 2.21
CA LYS A 48 4.32 16.31 1.22
C LYS A 48 5.04 15.62 0.06
N SER A 49 5.00 14.29 -0.02
CA SER A 49 5.70 13.51 -1.03
C SER A 49 5.07 13.56 -2.42
N ASN A 50 3.80 14.01 -2.53
CA ASN A 50 2.98 13.87 -3.75
C ASN A 50 2.87 12.41 -4.25
N ALA A 51 3.05 11.43 -3.36
CA ALA A 51 2.93 10.01 -3.69
C ALA A 51 1.60 9.70 -4.36
N THR A 52 1.65 8.90 -5.42
CA THR A 52 0.47 8.43 -6.16
C THR A 52 0.54 6.90 -6.25
N VAL A 53 -0.58 6.25 -5.97
CA VAL A 53 -0.75 4.80 -6.08
C VAL A 53 -1.71 4.53 -7.23
N THR A 54 -1.28 3.69 -8.17
CA THR A 54 -2.09 3.28 -9.31
C THR A 54 -2.37 1.80 -9.22
N PHE A 55 -3.64 1.44 -9.15
CA PHE A 55 -4.11 0.07 -9.22
C PHE A 55 -4.43 -0.27 -10.67
N ASN A 56 -3.85 -1.37 -11.15
CA ASN A 56 -4.13 -1.93 -12.46
C ASN A 56 -4.78 -3.30 -12.28
N ASN A 57 -5.87 -3.56 -13.00
CA ASN A 57 -6.53 -4.86 -12.99
C ASN A 57 -6.15 -5.62 -14.27
N GLY A 58 -5.18 -6.54 -14.16
CA GLY A 58 -4.74 -7.36 -15.28
C GLY A 58 -3.29 -7.82 -15.17
N HIS A 59 -2.94 -8.82 -15.97
CA HIS A 59 -1.54 -9.20 -16.21
C HIS A 59 -0.82 -7.97 -16.76
N MET A 60 0.37 -7.60 -16.25
CA MET A 60 1.18 -6.48 -16.76
C MET A 60 1.54 -6.57 -18.26
N ALA A 61 1.18 -7.67 -18.93
CA ALA A 61 1.31 -7.87 -20.37
C ALA A 61 0.09 -7.37 -21.19
N SER A 62 -0.96 -6.86 -20.56
CA SER A 62 -2.08 -6.22 -21.26
C SER A 62 -1.73 -4.77 -21.57
N THR A 63 -1.74 -4.40 -22.85
CA THR A 63 -1.55 -3.04 -23.36
C THR A 63 -2.64 -2.06 -22.95
N SER A 64 -3.51 -2.43 -22.01
CA SER A 64 -4.51 -1.53 -21.42
C SER A 64 -3.82 -0.52 -20.53
N THR A 65 -3.68 0.70 -21.03
CA THR A 65 -3.06 1.85 -20.35
C THR A 65 -4.01 2.55 -19.38
N THR A 66 -5.26 2.11 -19.28
CA THR A 66 -6.24 2.75 -18.40
C THR A 66 -6.17 2.13 -17.00
N PRO A 67 -5.78 2.91 -15.99
CA PRO A 67 -5.70 2.40 -14.62
C PRO A 67 -7.10 2.08 -14.10
N TYR A 68 -7.19 1.00 -13.33
CA TYR A 68 -8.42 0.63 -12.65
C TYR A 68 -8.77 1.68 -11.59
N GLN A 69 -7.76 2.18 -10.87
CA GLN A 69 -7.91 3.25 -9.90
C GLN A 69 -6.60 4.03 -9.71
N ILE A 70 -6.70 5.33 -9.49
CA ILE A 70 -5.56 6.19 -9.10
C ILE A 70 -5.92 6.85 -7.78
N VAL A 71 -4.97 6.86 -6.85
CA VAL A 71 -5.15 7.42 -5.51
C VAL A 71 -3.94 8.27 -5.20
N GLN A 72 -4.16 9.55 -4.90
CA GLN A 72 -3.09 10.43 -4.46
C GLN A 72 -3.04 10.45 -2.94
N ILE A 73 -1.84 10.58 -2.40
CA ILE A 73 -1.68 10.78 -0.97
C ILE A 73 -2.45 12.03 -0.55
N PRO A 74 -3.26 11.96 0.51
CA PRO A 74 -3.99 13.13 0.95
C PRO A 74 -3.08 14.26 1.44
N VAL A 75 -3.43 15.48 1.05
CA VAL A 75 -2.73 16.69 1.47
C VAL A 75 -3.22 17.08 2.86
N VAL A 76 -2.60 16.50 3.88
CA VAL A 76 -2.85 16.82 5.29
C VAL A 76 -1.57 17.16 6.02
N ASN A 77 -1.63 18.05 7.01
CA ASN A 77 -0.45 18.38 7.82
C ASN A 77 -0.31 17.38 8.97
N ASN A 78 0.31 16.22 8.70
CA ASN A 78 0.64 15.23 9.72
C ASN A 78 2.16 14.97 9.73
N PRO A 79 2.95 15.77 10.48
CA PRO A 79 4.40 15.71 10.43
C PRO A 79 4.99 14.41 11.02
N ASN A 80 4.20 13.67 11.79
CA ASN A 80 4.61 12.45 12.46
C ASN A 80 4.15 11.18 11.72
N ALA A 81 3.42 11.32 10.61
CA ALA A 81 2.97 10.17 9.82
C ALA A 81 4.15 9.44 9.20
N ASN A 82 4.32 8.17 9.56
CA ASN A 82 5.29 7.26 8.96
C ASN A 82 4.61 6.29 7.99
N PHE A 83 3.33 6.02 8.16
CA PHE A 83 2.56 5.14 7.28
C PHE A 83 1.32 5.86 6.76
N TRP A 84 1.05 5.67 5.47
CA TRP A 84 -0.22 5.98 4.84
C TRP A 84 -0.95 4.66 4.57
N ILE A 85 -2.11 4.50 5.20
CA ILE A 85 -2.95 3.32 5.04
C ILE A 85 -3.85 3.58 3.83
N VAL A 86 -3.62 2.85 2.75
CA VAL A 86 -4.21 3.19 1.45
C VAL A 86 -5.55 2.49 1.28
N CYS A 87 -5.56 1.16 1.37
CA CYS A 87 -6.77 0.37 1.15
C CYS A 87 -6.68 -1.02 1.77
N GLU A 88 -7.87 -1.59 1.97
CA GLU A 88 -8.07 -3.02 2.18
C GLU A 88 -8.53 -3.66 0.87
N ILE A 89 -8.09 -4.89 0.64
CA ILE A 89 -8.49 -5.71 -0.52
C ILE A 89 -9.01 -7.05 0.01
N ASP A 90 -10.25 -7.37 -0.35
CA ASP A 90 -10.85 -8.67 -0.05
C ASP A 90 -10.49 -9.67 -1.17
N GLY A 91 -9.76 -10.73 -0.83
CA GLY A 91 -9.28 -11.72 -1.79
C GLY A 91 -10.38 -12.59 -2.40
N THR A 92 -11.56 -12.65 -1.77
CA THR A 92 -12.71 -13.43 -2.23
C THR A 92 -13.55 -12.65 -3.25
N THR A 93 -13.92 -11.42 -2.88
CA THR A 93 -14.78 -10.55 -3.69
C THR A 93 -14.00 -9.67 -4.65
N LYS A 94 -12.68 -9.57 -4.46
CA LYS A 94 -11.77 -8.65 -5.16
C LYS A 94 -12.13 -7.17 -4.94
N LYS A 95 -12.96 -6.87 -3.94
CA LYS A 95 -13.34 -5.50 -3.61
C LYS A 95 -12.15 -4.78 -2.99
N ILE A 96 -11.85 -3.60 -3.53
CA ILE A 96 -10.91 -2.64 -2.94
C ILE A 96 -11.71 -1.62 -2.14
N THR A 97 -11.41 -1.49 -0.85
CA THR A 97 -12.01 -0.50 0.04
C THR A 97 -10.94 0.51 0.41
N MET A 98 -11.11 1.74 -0.07
CA MET A 98 -10.17 2.83 0.16
C MET A 98 -10.33 3.40 1.57
N PHE A 99 -9.21 3.76 2.19
CA PHE A 99 -9.23 4.63 3.36
C PHE A 99 -8.96 6.08 2.95
N GLU A 100 -9.79 6.97 3.47
CA GLU A 100 -9.60 8.41 3.28
C GLU A 100 -8.78 8.95 4.46
N ASN A 101 -7.66 9.64 4.15
CA ASN A 101 -6.88 10.38 5.15
C ASN A 101 -6.36 9.54 6.34
N GLU A 102 -6.16 8.24 6.17
CA GLU A 102 -5.74 7.35 7.25
C GLU A 102 -4.21 7.24 7.33
N PHE A 103 -3.65 7.64 8.48
CA PHE A 103 -2.21 7.67 8.73
C PHE A 103 -1.85 7.09 10.09
N GLU A 104 -0.66 6.49 10.17
CA GLU A 104 -0.11 5.98 11.43
C GLU A 104 1.26 6.59 11.73
N THR A 105 1.53 6.80 13.01
CA THR A 105 2.75 7.45 13.52
C THR A 105 3.74 6.48 14.15
N HIS A 106 3.51 5.17 14.02
CA HIS A 106 4.39 4.15 14.59
C HIS A 106 5.84 4.30 14.09
N ASN A 107 6.80 3.76 14.85
CA ASN A 107 8.20 3.76 14.42
C ASN A 107 8.40 2.89 13.15
N ASN A 108 9.54 3.06 12.48
CA ASN A 108 9.82 2.41 11.18
C ASN A 108 9.89 0.87 11.24
N TYR A 109 9.72 0.24 12.40
CA TYR A 109 9.76 -1.22 12.60
C TYR A 109 8.39 -1.82 12.93
N ALA A 110 7.32 -1.02 12.88
CA ALA A 110 6.00 -1.37 13.40
C ALA A 110 5.00 -1.86 12.34
N SER A 111 5.46 -2.36 11.19
CA SER A 111 4.56 -2.88 10.14
C SER A 111 3.65 -4.00 10.67
N ASN A 112 4.14 -4.81 11.61
CA ASN A 112 3.36 -5.81 12.33
C ASN A 112 2.27 -5.20 13.24
N GLN A 113 2.53 -4.07 13.90
CA GLN A 113 1.57 -3.37 14.75
C GLN A 113 0.46 -2.74 13.90
N VAL A 114 0.83 -2.14 12.77
CA VAL A 114 -0.12 -1.65 11.76
C VAL A 114 -0.98 -2.82 11.28
N GLY A 115 -0.38 -3.91 10.80
CA GLY A 115 -1.14 -5.08 10.34
C GLY A 115 -2.12 -5.62 11.40
N ALA A 116 -1.67 -5.77 12.65
CA ALA A 116 -2.51 -6.24 13.75
C ALA A 116 -3.71 -5.33 14.03
N LYS A 117 -3.55 -4.00 13.93
CA LYS A 117 -4.63 -3.03 14.16
C LYS A 117 -5.75 -3.12 13.13
N TYR A 118 -5.44 -3.46 11.87
CA TYR A 118 -6.43 -3.48 10.79
C TYR A 118 -6.99 -4.88 10.54
N PHE A 119 -6.22 -5.95 10.77
CA PHE A 119 -6.71 -7.32 10.58
C PHE A 119 -7.44 -7.93 11.78
N ASN A 120 -7.27 -7.39 12.98
CA ASN A 120 -7.99 -7.84 14.19
C ASN A 120 -9.27 -7.03 14.48
N ARG A 121 -9.82 -6.34 13.47
CA ARG A 121 -11.08 -5.58 13.59
C ARG A 121 -12.29 -6.47 13.29
#